data_AF-A0A2D5J7P6-F1
#
_entry.id   AF-A0A2D5J7P6-F1
#
_cell.length_a   1.000
_cell.length_b   1.000
_cell.length_c   1.000
_cell.angle_alpha   90.00
_cell.angle_beta   90.00
_cell.angle_gamma   90.00
#
_symmetry.space_group_name_H-M   'P 1'
#
loop_
_entity.id
_entity.type
_entity.pdbx_description
1 polymer ?
#
loop_
_entity_poly.entity_id
_entity_poly.type
_entity_poly.pdbx_seq_one_letter_code
_entity_poly.pdbx_strand_id
1 'polypeptide(L)' 'MRDHAPKPDLTSRPKPRSRESDERTLEWIALRNEGLSAARIARRYGVNPGSVVHATNAVRDADRAEAGESVSGYAW' A
#
# COMPACT_ATOMS: atom_id res chain seq x y z
N MET A 1 -30.77 20.82 -23.74
CA MET A 1 -29.31 20.79 -23.52
C MET A 1 -28.98 21.50 -22.23
N ARG A 2 -28.57 20.74 -21.21
CA ARG A 2 -27.56 21.07 -20.19
C ARG A 2 -27.53 19.89 -19.23
N ASP A 3 -26.79 18.90 -19.70
CA ASP A 3 -26.36 17.67 -19.07
C ASP A 3 -25.91 17.95 -17.63
N HIS A 4 -26.67 17.41 -16.68
CA HIS A 4 -26.31 17.44 -15.26
C HIS A 4 -25.25 16.35 -15.03
N ALA A 5 -23.99 16.69 -15.30
CA ALA A 5 -22.88 15.79 -15.02
C ALA A 5 -22.75 15.58 -13.49
N PRO A 6 -22.68 14.33 -13.00
CA PRO A 6 -22.37 14.08 -11.59
C PRO A 6 -20.94 14.55 -11.30
N LYS A 7 -20.77 15.38 -10.27
CA LYS A 7 -19.44 15.83 -9.81
C LYS A 7 -18.65 14.61 -9.33
N PRO A 8 -17.36 14.47 -9.69
CA PRO A 8 -16.53 13.41 -9.14
C PRO A 8 -16.38 13.59 -7.63
N ASP A 9 -16.78 12.57 -6.89
CA ASP A 9 -16.55 12.45 -5.46
C ASP A 9 -15.03 12.42 -5.19
N LEU A 10 -14.50 13.56 -4.73
CA LEU A 10 -13.09 13.76 -4.42
C LEU A 10 -12.72 13.31 -2.99
N THR A 11 -13.60 12.57 -2.29
CA THR A 11 -13.41 12.30 -0.85
C THR A 11 -12.48 11.13 -0.51
N SER A 12 -12.00 10.36 -1.50
CA SER A 12 -11.03 9.28 -1.25
C SER A 12 -9.57 9.68 -1.48
N ARG A 13 -9.20 10.93 -1.18
CA ARG A 13 -7.81 11.39 -1.23
C ARG A 13 -7.06 10.74 -0.06
N PRO A 14 -6.06 9.85 -0.30
CA PRO A 14 -5.34 9.22 0.80
C PRO A 14 -4.71 10.33 1.65
N LYS A 15 -4.99 10.31 2.96
CA LYS A 15 -4.36 11.22 3.93
C LYS A 15 -2.84 11.23 3.66
N PRO A 16 -2.19 12.40 3.56
CA PRO A 16 -0.75 12.44 3.42
C PRO A 16 -0.15 11.72 4.61
N ARG A 17 0.49 10.57 4.37
CA ARG A 17 1.23 9.86 5.40
C ARG A 17 2.34 10.81 5.86
N SER A 18 2.49 11.01 7.17
CA SER A 18 3.63 11.78 7.69
C SER A 18 4.92 11.22 7.09
N ARG A 19 5.88 12.08 6.71
CA ARG A 19 7.15 11.65 6.07
C ARG A 19 7.86 10.53 6.84
N GLU A 20 7.83 10.59 8.17
CA GLU A 20 8.38 9.54 9.04
C GLU A 20 7.72 8.16 8.84
N SER A 21 6.43 8.12 8.49
CA SER A 21 5.73 6.86 8.17
C SER A 21 6.14 6.31 6.81
N ASP A 22 6.56 7.18 5.89
CA ASP A 22 7.03 6.80 4.56
C ASP A 22 8.43 6.19 4.63
N GLU A 23 9.36 6.81 5.38
CA GLU A 23 10.71 6.29 5.62
C GLU A 23 10.68 4.90 6.26
N ARG A 24 9.86 4.70 7.31
CA ARG A 24 9.68 3.38 7.92
C ARG A 24 9.08 2.37 6.96
N THR A 25 8.16 2.79 6.09
CA THR A 25 7.55 1.89 5.10
C THR A 25 8.61 1.40 4.12
N LEU A 26 9.49 2.29 3.64
CA LEU A 26 10.61 1.94 2.76
C LEU A 26 11.57 0.97 3.43
N GLU A 27 11.92 1.19 4.70
CA GLU A 27 12.74 0.24 5.47
C GLU A 27 12.08 -1.14 5.59
N TRP A 28 10.78 -1.20 5.87
CA TRP A 28 10.07 -2.48 5.97
C TRP A 28 10.04 -3.24 4.63
N ILE A 29 9.95 -2.52 3.51
CA ILE A 29 10.02 -3.11 2.17
C ILE A 29 11.42 -3.65 1.90
N ALA A 30 12.47 -2.90 2.23
CA ALA A 30 13.85 -3.37 2.09
C ALA A 30 14.09 -4.66 2.87
N LEU A 31 13.68 -4.71 4.15
CA LEU A 31 13.80 -5.90 4.98
C LEU A 31 13.00 -7.10 4.43
N ARG A 32 11.85 -6.85 3.80
CA ARG A 32 11.06 -7.90 3.13
C ARG A 32 11.77 -8.44 1.90
N ASN A 33 12.46 -7.59 1.13
CA ASN A 33 13.29 -8.01 0.00
C ASN A 33 14.52 -8.81 0.46
N GLU A 34 15.05 -8.53 1.65
CA GLU A 34 16.10 -9.34 2.30
C GLU A 34 15.57 -10.68 2.87
N GLY A 35 14.27 -10.96 2.75
CA GLY A 35 13.65 -12.22 3.18
C GLY A 35 13.17 -12.24 4.63
N LEU A 36 13.16 -11.11 5.35
CA LEU A 36 12.58 -11.07 6.68
C LEU A 36 11.06 -11.19 6.64
N SER A 37 10.49 -11.93 7.60
CA SER A 37 9.04 -12.02 7.77
C SER A 37 8.48 -10.75 8.41
N ALA A 38 7.25 -10.38 8.05
CA ALA A 38 6.55 -9.23 8.63
C ALA A 38 6.46 -9.30 10.17
N ALA A 39 6.32 -10.50 10.74
CA ALA A 39 6.35 -10.71 12.19
C ALA A 39 7.70 -10.36 12.83
N ARG A 40 8.81 -10.65 12.15
CA ARG A 40 10.16 -10.33 12.64
C ARG A 40 10.43 -8.83 12.56
N ILE A 41 9.99 -8.19 11.47
CA ILE A 41 10.07 -6.74 11.29
C ILE A 41 9.22 -6.04 12.36
N ALA A 42 7.97 -6.49 12.56
CA ALA A 42 7.08 -5.95 13.57
C ALA A 42 7.68 -5.98 14.98
N ARG A 43 8.29 -7.10 15.37
CA ARG A 43 9.00 -7.24 16.66
C ARG A 43 10.21 -6.31 16.76
N ARG A 44 10.93 -6.07 15.67
CA ARG A 44 12.11 -5.18 15.64
C ARG A 44 11.74 -3.71 15.83
N TYR A 45 10.63 -3.28 15.24
CA TYR A 45 10.17 -1.88 15.30
C TYR A 45 9.11 -1.63 16.39
N GLY A 46 8.69 -2.66 17.13
CA GLY A 46 7.66 -2.55 18.17
C GLY A 46 6.28 -2.21 17.62
N VAL A 47 5.97 -2.61 16.38
CA VAL A 47 4.69 -2.30 15.70
C VAL A 47 3.83 -3.55 15.54
N ASN A 48 2.57 -3.36 15.17
CA ASN A 48 1.67 -4.47 14.84
C ASN A 48 2.07 -5.11 13.49
N PRO A 49 2.15 -6.45 13.39
CA PRO A 49 2.48 -7.13 12.14
C PRO A 49 1.50 -6.84 11.00
N GLY A 50 0.21 -6.60 11.29
CA GLY A 50 -0.77 -6.17 10.30
C GLY A 50 -0.43 -4.82 9.67
N SER A 51 0.18 -3.90 10.43
CA SER A 51 0.63 -2.61 9.91
C SER A 51 1.77 -2.78 8.90
N VAL A 52 2.69 -3.71 9.16
CA VAL A 52 3.80 -4.03 8.25
C VAL A 52 3.27 -4.69 6.97
N VAL A 53 2.31 -5.62 7.10
CA VAL A 53 1.67 -6.28 5.95
C VAL A 53 0.92 -5.28 5.09
N HIS A 54 0.10 -4.41 5.67
CA HIS A 54 -0.62 -3.38 4.90
C HIS A 54 0.32 -2.43 4.16
N ALA A 55 1.36 -1.95 4.85
CA ALA A 55 2.32 -1.02 4.26
C ALA A 55 3.12 -1.67 3.11
N THR A 56 3.52 -2.92 3.27
CA THR A 56 4.34 -3.64 2.25
C THR A 56 3.49 -4.18 1.11
N ASN A 57 2.26 -4.63 1.35
CA ASN A 57 1.34 -5.08 0.30
C ASN A 57 0.93 -3.93 -0.63
N ALA A 58 0.73 -2.72 -0.10
CA ALA A 58 0.43 -1.55 -0.93
C ALA A 58 1.53 -1.28 -1.98
N VAL A 59 2.80 -1.56 -1.64
CA VAL A 59 3.92 -1.39 -2.59
C VAL A 59 4.06 -2.58 -3.52
N ARG A 60 3.82 -3.82 -3.06
CA ARG A 60 3.81 -4.98 -3.97
C ARG A 60 2.65 -4.95 -4.96
N ASP A 61 1.50 -4.40 -4.58
CA ASP A 61 0.37 -4.19 -5.47
C ASP A 61 0.69 -3.14 -6.53
N ALA A 62 1.36 -2.04 -6.13
CA ALA A 62 1.88 -1.04 -7.06
C ALA A 62 2.95 -1.61 -8.01
N ASP A 63 3.89 -2.41 -7.50
CA ASP A 63 4.92 -3.10 -8.31
C ASP A 63 4.28 -4.10 -9.28
N ARG A 64 3.28 -4.85 -8.82
CA ARG A 64 2.51 -5.77 -9.68
C ARG A 64 1.70 -5.04 -10.75
N ALA A 65 1.13 -3.88 -10.43
CA ALA A 65 0.41 -3.05 -11.39
C ALA A 65 1.36 -2.46 -12.47
N GLU A 66 2.57 -2.06 -12.09
CA GLU A 66 3.60 -1.55 -13.01
C GLU A 66 4.29 -2.68 -13.80
N ALA A 67 4.35 -3.90 -13.27
CA ALA A 67 4.96 -5.07 -13.91
C ALA A 67 4.12 -5.68 -15.06
N GLY A 68 2.92 -5.14 -15.34
CA GLY A 68 2.17 -5.47 -16.57
C GLY A 68 1.49 -6.84 -16.58
N GLU A 69 1.32 -7.50 -15.44
CA GLU A 69 0.42 -8.66 -15.36
C GLU A 69 -0.99 -8.20 -15.04
N SER A 70 -1.87 -8.26 -16.06
CA SER A 70 -3.30 -8.01 -15.93
C SER A 70 -3.88 -8.69 -14.68
N VAL A 71 -4.39 -7.88 -13.75
CA VAL A 71 -5.23 -8.38 -12.66
C VAL A 71 -6.60 -8.71 -13.25
N SER A 72 -6.67 -9.84 -13.96
CA SER A 72 -7.91 -10.40 -14.48
C SER A 72 -8.57 -11.27 -13.41
N GLY A 73 -9.82 -10.95 -13.08
CA GLY A 73 -10.78 -11.79 -12.34
C GLY A 73 -10.57 -11.77 -10.83
N TYR A 74 -11.55 -11.49 -9.98
CA TYR A 74 -12.99 -11.74 -10.08
C TYR A 74 -13.74 -10.69 -9.26
N ALA A 75 -14.77 -10.08 -9.85
CA ALA A 75 -15.89 -9.52 -9.13
C ALA A 75 -16.95 -10.63 -8.97
N TRP A 76 -17.45 -10.81 -7.74
CA TRP A 76 -18.77 -11.36 -7.48
C TRP A 76 -19.39 -10.61 -6.30
#